data_AF-A0A6N7H4P4-F1
#
_entry.id   AF-A0A6N7H4P4-F1
#
_cell.length_a   1.000
_cell.length_b   1.000
_cell.length_c   1.000
_cell.angle_alpha   90.00
_cell.angle_beta   90.00
_cell.angle_gamma   90.00
#
_symmetry.space_group_name_H-M   'P 1'
#
loop_
_entity.id
_entity.type
_entity.pdbx_description
1 polymer ?
#
loop_
_entity_poly.entity_id
_entity_poly.type
_entity_poly.pdbx_seq_one_letter_code
_entity_poly.pdbx_strand_id
1 'polypeptide(L)'
;MIDIWTIVRFLHVLGAIIWVGGQLTITIVLLPPVRRMLSTTDRAGLLRTVGKRFALITMAVFLPNQITTGVLLAWQHGVTWAALLQPGYGRVLAAKLLLFTLVMVAATLHGIAQAKHQPGKARAASITALIGSLGVILLATALAEGNAG
;
A
#
# COMPACT_ATOMS: atom_id res chain seq x y z
N MET A 1 18.68 -21.23 9.62
CA MET A 1 19.17 -21.18 8.22
C MET A 1 18.17 -20.36 7.42
N ILE A 2 18.62 -19.46 6.53
CA ILE A 2 17.71 -18.65 5.69
C ILE A 2 17.23 -19.54 4.54
N ASP A 3 15.94 -19.83 4.50
CA ASP A 3 15.30 -20.56 3.40
C ASP A 3 14.64 -19.60 2.38
N ILE A 4 14.16 -20.16 1.27
CA ILE A 4 13.52 -19.37 0.21
C ILE A 4 12.28 -18.63 0.71
N TRP A 5 11.54 -19.21 1.65
CA TRP A 5 10.33 -18.63 2.19
C TRP A 5 10.60 -17.46 3.13
N THR A 6 11.71 -17.49 3.84
CA THR A 6 12.24 -16.36 4.61
C THR A 6 12.53 -15.19 3.68
N ILE A 7 13.15 -15.43 2.52
CA ILE A 7 13.43 -14.39 1.51
C ILE A 7 12.13 -13.82 0.93
N VAL A 8 11.17 -14.68 0.54
CA VAL A 8 9.87 -14.23 0.02
C VAL A 8 9.13 -13.36 1.04
N ARG A 9 9.11 -13.78 2.31
CA ARG A 9 8.49 -13.01 3.40
C ARG A 9 9.21 -11.68 3.63
N PHE A 10 10.54 -11.70 3.63
CA PHE A 10 11.35 -10.49 3.76
C PHE A 10 11.04 -9.49 2.65
N LEU A 11 11.01 -9.93 1.39
CA LEU A 11 10.67 -9.06 0.25
C LEU A 11 9.24 -8.52 0.34
N HIS A 12 8.27 -9.34 0.78
CA HIS A 12 6.89 -8.89 0.99
C HIS A 12 6.79 -7.78 2.04
N VAL A 13 7.49 -7.95 3.17
CA VAL A 13 7.47 -7.01 4.30
C VAL A 13 8.27 -5.75 3.95
N LEU A 14 9.43 -5.89 3.33
CA LEU A 14 10.26 -4.76 2.90
C LEU A 14 9.51 -3.88 1.90
N GLY A 15 8.87 -4.49 0.89
CA GLY A 15 8.04 -3.76 -0.08
C GLY A 15 6.88 -3.03 0.59
N ALA A 16 6.19 -3.68 1.53
CA ALA A 16 5.11 -3.07 2.29
C ALA A 16 5.59 -1.88 3.14
N ILE A 17 6.71 -2.01 3.86
CA ILE A 17 7.26 -0.95 4.73
C ILE A 17 7.71 0.25 3.89
N ILE A 18 8.43 0.03 2.78
CA ILE A 18 8.88 1.14 1.93
C ILE A 18 7.67 1.83 1.28
N TRP A 19 6.65 1.09 0.87
CA TRP A 19 5.45 1.67 0.28
C TRP A 19 4.66 2.51 1.29
N VAL A 20 4.20 1.90 2.38
CA VAL A 20 3.36 2.60 3.38
C VAL A 20 4.18 3.66 4.11
N GLY A 21 5.44 3.36 4.44
CA GLY A 21 6.39 4.33 4.97
C GLY A 21 6.65 5.49 4.03
N GLY A 22 6.68 5.27 2.71
CA GLY A 22 6.78 6.31 1.70
C GLY A 22 5.56 7.24 1.69
N GLN A 23 4.34 6.69 1.80
CA GLN A 23 3.11 7.48 1.92
C GLN A 23 3.13 8.35 3.20
N LEU A 24 3.56 7.77 4.33
CA LEU A 24 3.72 8.48 5.59
C LEU A 24 4.79 9.57 5.50
N THR A 25 5.95 9.27 4.91
CA THR A 25 7.04 10.23 4.71
C THR A 25 6.58 11.42 3.87
N ILE A 26 5.90 11.15 2.75
CA ILE A 26 5.35 12.22 1.91
C ILE A 26 4.36 13.08 2.71
N THR A 27 3.50 12.47 3.52
CA THR A 27 2.42 13.17 4.23
C THR A 27 2.89 13.94 5.46
N ILE A 28 3.76 13.33 6.26
CA ILE A 28 4.17 13.81 7.59
C ILE A 28 5.45 14.63 7.49
N VAL A 29 6.41 14.22 6.66
CA VAL A 29 7.74 14.85 6.62
C VAL A 29 7.85 15.86 5.47
N LEU A 30 7.46 15.47 4.25
CA LEU A 30 7.62 16.31 3.06
C LEU A 30 6.56 17.41 2.97
N LEU A 31 5.29 17.06 3.17
CA LEU A 31 4.17 17.97 2.88
C LEU A 31 4.14 19.23 3.78
N PRO A 32 4.47 19.19 5.09
CA PRO A 32 4.44 20.39 5.93
C PRO A 32 5.41 21.51 5.50
N PRO A 33 6.72 21.28 5.30
CA PRO A 33 7.62 22.34 4.85
C PRO A 33 7.27 22.83 3.44
N VAL A 34 6.87 21.93 2.53
CA VAL A 34 6.40 22.28 1.18
C VAL A 34 5.20 23.23 1.22
N ARG A 35 4.28 23.06 2.18
CA ARG A 35 3.13 23.96 2.37
C ARG A 35 3.50 25.32 2.95
N ARG A 36 4.56 25.40 3.75
CA ARG A 36 4.98 26.61 4.46
C ARG A 36 5.95 27.48 3.65
N MET A 37 6.84 26.84 2.88
CA MET A 37 8.00 27.51 2.28
C MET A 37 7.86 27.82 0.80
N LEU A 38 7.01 27.09 0.06
CA LEU A 38 6.91 27.22 -1.39
C LEU A 38 5.68 28.01 -1.81
N SER A 39 5.81 28.74 -2.93
CA SER A 39 4.68 29.36 -3.61
C SER A 39 3.66 28.29 -4.06
N THR A 40 2.42 28.70 -4.33
CA THR A 40 1.37 27.78 -4.80
C THR A 40 1.79 27.02 -6.06
N THR A 41 2.46 27.70 -7.00
CA THR A 41 2.93 27.14 -8.26
C THR A 41 4.05 26.12 -8.04
N ASP A 42 5.07 26.48 -7.25
CA ASP A 42 6.23 25.61 -7.00
C ASP A 42 5.83 24.37 -6.20
N ARG A 43 4.97 24.56 -5.20
CA ARG A 43 4.37 23.46 -4.44
C ARG A 43 3.60 22.50 -5.34
N ALA A 44 2.78 23.00 -6.25
CA ALA A 44 2.00 22.17 -7.16
C ALA A 44 2.92 21.37 -8.10
N GLY A 45 3.96 22.01 -8.63
CA GLY A 45 4.98 21.37 -9.46
C GLY A 45 5.70 20.24 -8.72
N LEU A 46 6.25 20.53 -7.55
CA LEU A 46 6.99 19.55 -6.74
C LEU A 46 6.12 18.35 -6.35
N LEU A 47 4.92 18.60 -5.81
CA LEU A 47 4.01 17.52 -5.38
C LEU A 47 3.56 16.65 -6.56
N ARG A 48 3.39 17.23 -7.75
CA ARG A 48 3.08 16.47 -8.97
C ARG A 48 4.24 15.58 -9.39
N THR A 49 5.47 16.10 -9.36
CA THR A 49 6.68 15.33 -9.71
C THR A 49 6.90 14.18 -8.74
N VAL A 50 6.86 14.46 -7.42
CA VAL A 50 7.00 13.43 -6.37
C VAL A 50 5.88 12.40 -6.49
N GLY A 51 4.62 12.83 -6.63
CA GLY A 51 3.48 11.94 -6.78
C GLY A 51 3.58 11.03 -8.00
N LYS A 52 3.99 11.57 -9.16
CA LYS A 52 4.22 10.78 -10.38
C LYS A 52 5.34 9.76 -10.20
N ARG A 53 6.46 10.16 -9.59
CA ARG A 53 7.58 9.25 -9.34
C ARG A 53 7.17 8.13 -8.38
N PHE A 54 6.45 8.47 -7.31
CA PHE A 54 5.95 7.49 -6.36
C PHE A 54 4.93 6.54 -6.99
N ALA A 55 4.02 7.03 -7.83
CA ALA A 55 3.08 6.19 -8.57
C ALA A 55 3.80 5.25 -9.54
N LEU A 56 4.82 5.72 -10.25
CA LEU A 56 5.63 4.89 -11.16
C LEU A 56 6.36 3.78 -10.39
N ILE A 57 7.01 4.09 -9.26
CA ILE A 57 7.67 3.08 -8.42
C ILE A 57 6.63 2.10 -7.84
N THR A 58 5.47 2.60 -7.44
CA THR A 58 4.38 1.75 -6.94
C THR A 58 3.95 0.74 -8.00
N MET A 59 3.69 1.18 -9.24
CA MET A 59 3.24 0.31 -10.32
C MET A 59 4.34 -0.64 -10.82
N ALA A 60 5.58 -0.16 -10.92
CA ALA A 60 6.68 -0.94 -11.49
C ALA A 60 7.37 -1.87 -10.49
N VAL A 61 7.31 -1.57 -9.19
CA VAL A 61 8.08 -2.27 -8.15
C VAL A 61 7.17 -2.82 -7.05
N PHE A 62 6.46 -1.95 -6.33
CA PHE A 62 5.74 -2.39 -5.13
C PHE A 62 4.57 -3.31 -5.47
N LEU A 63 3.77 -2.97 -6.48
CA LEU A 63 2.60 -3.77 -6.86
C LEU A 63 3.01 -5.17 -7.36
N PRO A 64 3.96 -5.33 -8.30
CA PRO A 64 4.49 -6.65 -8.65
C PRO A 64 5.06 -7.40 -7.46
N ASN A 65 5.89 -6.76 -6.63
CA ASN A 65 6.47 -7.38 -5.44
C ASN A 65 5.38 -7.91 -4.49
N GLN A 66 4.39 -7.07 -4.14
CA GLN A 66 3.33 -7.45 -3.20
C GLN A 66 2.43 -8.56 -3.74
N ILE A 67 2.09 -8.52 -5.03
CA ILE A 67 1.26 -9.56 -5.66
C ILE A 67 2.03 -10.88 -5.71
N THR A 68 3.25 -10.88 -6.27
CA THR A 68 4.03 -12.11 -6.44
C THR A 68 4.35 -12.75 -5.10
N THR A 69 4.91 -11.99 -4.15
CA THR A 69 5.24 -12.53 -2.82
C THR A 69 3.99 -12.89 -2.03
N GLY A 70 2.89 -12.13 -2.16
CA GLY A 70 1.61 -12.44 -1.51
C GLY A 70 1.00 -13.76 -1.99
N VAL A 71 1.02 -14.02 -3.30
CA VAL A 71 0.56 -15.28 -3.89
C VAL A 71 1.45 -16.44 -3.46
N LEU A 72 2.77 -16.28 -3.49
CA LEU A 72 3.71 -17.32 -3.06
C LEU A 72 3.50 -17.68 -1.59
N LEU A 73 3.32 -16.69 -0.71
CA LEU A 73 3.04 -16.93 0.71
C LEU A 73 1.69 -17.61 0.92
N ALA A 74 0.63 -17.18 0.21
CA ALA A 74 -0.67 -17.83 0.28
C ALA A 74 -0.61 -19.29 -0.18
N TRP A 75 0.15 -19.56 -1.24
CA TRP A 75 0.37 -20.92 -1.72
C TRP A 75 1.15 -21.77 -0.72
N GLN A 76 2.20 -21.23 -0.11
CA GLN A 76 2.96 -21.89 0.95
C GLN A 76 2.07 -22.30 2.13
N HIS A 77 1.08 -21.46 2.48
CA HIS A 77 0.13 -21.73 3.57
C HIS A 77 -1.03 -22.65 3.13
N GLY A 78 -1.00 -23.20 1.92
CA GLY A 78 -2.07 -24.08 1.42
C GLY A 78 -3.42 -23.39 1.27
N VAL A 79 -3.45 -22.06 1.09
CA VAL A 79 -4.70 -21.31 0.95
C VAL A 79 -5.43 -21.73 -0.31
N THR A 80 -6.66 -22.21 -0.16
CA THR A 80 -7.57 -22.49 -1.26
C THR A 80 -8.62 -21.37 -1.39
N TRP A 81 -9.31 -21.31 -2.53
CA TRP A 81 -10.43 -20.40 -2.73
C TRP A 81 -11.53 -20.59 -1.68
N ALA A 82 -11.80 -21.83 -1.28
CA ALA A 82 -12.77 -22.14 -0.24
C ALA A 82 -12.32 -21.65 1.13
N ALA A 83 -11.01 -21.69 1.44
CA ALA A 83 -10.47 -21.21 2.70
C ALA A 83 -10.76 -19.72 2.93
N LEU A 84 -10.82 -18.89 1.87
CA LEU A 84 -11.11 -17.45 1.97
C LEU A 84 -12.48 -17.13 2.59
N LEU A 85 -13.43 -18.08 2.54
CA LEU A 85 -14.75 -17.95 3.14
C LEU A 85 -14.83 -18.48 4.57
N GLN A 86 -13.79 -19.21 5.02
CA GLN A 86 -13.76 -19.82 6.35
C GLN A 86 -13.33 -18.81 7.42
N PRO A 87 -13.92 -18.87 8.64
CA PRO A 87 -13.46 -18.08 9.77
C PRO A 87 -11.96 -18.30 10.08
N GLY A 88 -11.32 -17.29 10.67
CA GLY A 88 -9.89 -17.32 10.98
C GLY A 88 -9.02 -16.78 9.85
N TYR A 89 -7.92 -17.45 9.54
CA TYR A 89 -6.88 -16.99 8.60
C TYR A 89 -7.44 -16.57 7.24
N GLY A 90 -8.32 -17.40 6.65
CA GLY A 90 -8.84 -17.17 5.30
C GLY A 90 -9.71 -15.92 5.18
N ARG A 91 -10.61 -15.66 6.15
CA ARG A 91 -11.43 -14.45 6.17
C ARG A 91 -10.61 -13.17 6.40
N VAL A 92 -9.57 -13.23 7.24
CA VAL A 92 -8.65 -12.11 7.43
C VAL A 92 -7.86 -11.83 6.14
N LEU A 93 -7.40 -12.88 5.46
CA LEU A 93 -6.75 -12.75 4.15
C LEU A 93 -7.69 -12.15 3.10
N ALA A 94 -8.94 -12.61 3.03
CA ALA A 94 -9.94 -12.07 2.13
C ALA A 94 -10.21 -10.57 2.40
N ALA A 95 -10.34 -10.19 3.67
CA ALA A 95 -10.47 -8.79 4.07
C ALA A 95 -9.24 -7.96 3.68
N LYS A 96 -8.02 -8.50 3.84
CA LYS A 96 -6.78 -7.84 3.43
C LYS A 96 -6.75 -7.61 1.92
N LEU A 97 -7.14 -8.60 1.12
CA LEU A 97 -7.17 -8.51 -0.34
C LEU A 97 -8.22 -7.50 -0.83
N LEU A 98 -9.41 -7.50 -0.22
CA LEU A 98 -10.45 -6.51 -0.52
C LEU A 98 -9.97 -5.10 -0.20
N LEU A 99 -9.40 -4.90 1.00
CA LEU A 99 -8.89 -3.60 1.42
C LEU A 99 -7.74 -3.12 0.53
N PHE A 100 -6.81 -4.02 0.17
CA PHE A 100 -5.75 -3.72 -0.79
C PHE A 100 -6.31 -3.25 -2.14
N THR A 101 -7.34 -3.92 -2.64
CA THR A 101 -8.03 -3.52 -3.88
C THR A 101 -8.64 -2.13 -3.75
N LEU A 102 -9.31 -1.84 -2.64
CA LEU A 102 -9.88 -0.50 -2.37
C LEU A 102 -8.80 0.59 -2.29
N VAL A 103 -7.63 0.27 -1.71
CA VAL A 103 -6.47 1.19 -1.71
C VAL A 103 -5.99 1.46 -3.14
N MET A 104 -5.94 0.44 -4.01
CA MET A 104 -5.50 0.62 -5.40
C MET A 104 -6.48 1.50 -6.18
N VAL A 105 -7.78 1.33 -5.95
CA VAL A 105 -8.82 2.19 -6.50
C VAL A 105 -8.64 3.63 -6.00
N ALA A 106 -8.48 3.84 -4.69
CA ALA A 106 -8.26 5.16 -4.11
C ALA A 106 -6.98 5.84 -4.65
N ALA A 107 -5.88 5.10 -4.79
CA ALA A 107 -4.63 5.60 -5.37
C ALA A 107 -4.79 6.01 -6.85
N THR A 108 -5.55 5.23 -7.63
CA THR A 108 -5.87 5.55 -9.02
C THR A 108 -6.74 6.80 -9.11
N LEU A 109 -7.79 6.89 -8.28
CA LEU A 109 -8.65 8.07 -8.19
C LEU A 109 -7.88 9.32 -7.75
N HIS A 110 -6.91 9.18 -6.84
CA HIS A 110 -5.99 10.26 -6.49
C HIS A 110 -5.21 10.75 -7.71
N GLY A 111 -4.61 9.85 -8.49
CA GLY A 111 -3.87 10.18 -9.71
C GLY A 111 -4.73 10.89 -10.76
N ILE A 112 -5.95 10.41 -10.99
CA ILE A 112 -6.92 11.03 -11.90
C ILE A 112 -7.33 12.43 -11.41
N ALA A 113 -7.64 12.58 -10.12
CA ALA A 113 -8.02 13.86 -9.55
C ALA A 113 -6.88 14.88 -9.61
N GLN A 114 -5.63 14.44 -9.41
CA GLN A 114 -4.43 15.28 -9.61
C GLN A 114 -4.29 15.72 -11.07
N ALA A 115 -4.48 14.81 -12.02
CA ALA A 115 -4.42 15.15 -13.45
C ALA A 115 -5.53 16.14 -13.87
N LYS A 116 -6.70 16.07 -13.23
CA LYS A 116 -7.83 16.99 -13.46
C LYS A 116 -7.79 18.27 -12.61
N HIS A 117 -6.70 18.52 -11.87
CA HIS A 117 -6.56 19.69 -10.98
C HIS A 117 -7.70 19.84 -9.93
N GLN A 118 -8.15 18.71 -9.35
CA GLN A 118 -9.22 18.66 -8.34
C GLN A 118 -8.65 18.42 -6.93
N PRO A 119 -8.14 19.44 -6.23
CA PRO A 119 -7.36 19.27 -5.01
C PRO A 119 -8.14 18.62 -3.85
N GLY A 120 -9.44 18.92 -3.71
CA GLY A 120 -10.29 18.32 -2.68
C GLY A 120 -10.43 16.81 -2.83
N LYS A 121 -10.77 16.34 -4.05
CA LYS A 121 -10.91 14.91 -4.35
C LYS A 121 -9.56 14.19 -4.27
N ALA A 122 -8.50 14.81 -4.78
CA ALA A 122 -7.14 14.25 -4.69
C ALA A 122 -6.71 14.05 -3.23
N ARG A 123 -7.01 15.02 -2.35
CA ARG A 123 -6.72 14.92 -0.92
C ARG A 123 -7.53 13.81 -0.26
N ALA A 124 -8.84 13.75 -0.49
CA ALA A 124 -9.69 12.71 0.08
C ALA A 124 -9.21 11.31 -0.33
N ALA A 125 -8.99 11.09 -1.63
CA ALA A 125 -8.49 9.82 -2.16
C ALA A 125 -7.11 9.43 -1.60
N SER A 126 -6.20 10.40 -1.43
CA SER A 126 -4.89 10.17 -0.81
C SER A 126 -5.01 9.75 0.66
N ILE A 127 -5.89 10.37 1.43
CA ILE A 127 -6.11 10.03 2.84
C ILE A 127 -6.75 8.65 2.94
N THR A 128 -7.76 8.35 2.12
CA THR A 128 -8.38 7.03 2.03
C THR A 128 -7.34 5.96 1.70
N ALA A 129 -6.47 6.20 0.72
CA ALA A 129 -5.41 5.27 0.35
C ALA A 129 -4.42 5.04 1.50
N LEU A 130 -4.01 6.10 2.21
CA LEU A 130 -3.10 5.98 3.35
C LEU A 130 -3.73 5.20 4.51
N ILE A 131 -4.94 5.56 4.94
CA ILE A 131 -5.66 4.86 6.01
C ILE A 131 -5.89 3.40 5.65
N GLY A 132 -6.35 3.15 4.42
CA GLY A 132 -6.54 1.78 3.93
C GLY A 132 -5.22 1.00 3.90
N SER A 133 -4.10 1.63 3.52
CA SER A 133 -2.78 0.99 3.52
C SER A 133 -2.34 0.61 4.93
N LEU A 134 -2.57 1.47 5.92
CA LEU A 134 -2.34 1.15 7.34
C LEU A 134 -3.23 -0.01 7.80
N GLY A 135 -4.49 -0.06 7.36
CA GLY A 135 -5.38 -1.19 7.61
C GLY A 135 -4.89 -2.49 6.96
N VAL A 136 -4.29 -2.45 5.76
CA VAL A 136 -3.67 -3.61 5.12
C VAL A 136 -2.51 -4.13 5.97
N ILE A 137 -1.69 -3.25 6.55
CA ILE A 137 -0.62 -3.64 7.48
C ILE A 137 -1.21 -4.27 8.75
N LEU A 138 -2.24 -3.67 9.34
CA LEU A 138 -2.91 -4.23 10.53
C LEU A 138 -3.47 -5.64 10.27
N LEU A 139 -4.12 -5.86 9.14
CA LEU A 139 -4.60 -7.20 8.78
C LEU A 139 -3.44 -8.16 8.50
N ALA A 140 -2.31 -7.66 7.98
CA ALA A 140 -1.12 -8.47 7.79
C ALA A 140 -0.48 -8.90 9.11
N THR A 141 -0.48 -8.05 10.16
CA THR A 141 0.02 -8.44 11.49
C THR A 141 -0.86 -9.50 12.13
N ALA A 142 -2.19 -9.39 11.99
CA ALA A 142 -3.12 -10.41 12.46
C ALA A 142 -2.89 -11.79 11.81
N LEU A 143 -2.57 -11.82 10.51
CA LEU A 143 -2.20 -13.06 9.81
C LEU A 143 -0.86 -13.63 10.29
N ALA A 144 0.08 -12.77 10.69
CA ALA A 144 1.37 -13.21 11.21
C ALA A 144 1.24 -13.84 12.61
N GLU A 145 0.38 -13.29 13.46
CA GLU A 145 0.11 -13.81 14.81
C GLU A 145 -0.68 -15.13 14.78
N GLY A 146 -1.66 -15.26 13.88
CA GLY A 146 -2.42 -16.50 13.71
C GLY A 146 -1.61 -17.72 13.24
N ASN A 147 -0.34 -17.53 12.88
CA ASN A 147 0.60 -18.57 12.50
C ASN A 147 1.55 -19.01 13.65
N ALA A 148 1.43 -18.39 14.83
CA ALA A 148 2.31 -18.65 15.98
C ALA A 148 1.70 -19.58 17.05
N GLY A 149 0.51 -20.14 16.80
CA GLY A 149 -0.16 -21.15 17.63
C GLY A 149 -0.53 -22.38 16.82
#